data_AF-A0A3C1KHR4-F1
#
_entry.id   AF-A0A3C1KHR4-F1
#
_cell.length_a   1.000
_cell.length_b   1.000
_cell.length_c   1.000
_cell.angle_alpha   90.00
_cell.angle_beta   90.00
_cell.angle_gamma   90.00
#
_symmetry.space_group_name_H-M   'P 1'
#
loop_
_entity.id
_entity.type
_entity.pdbx_description
1 polymer ?
#
loop_
_entity_poly.entity_id
_entity_poly.type
_entity_poly.pdbx_seq_one_letter_code
_entity_poly.pdbx_strand_id
1 'polypeptide(L)'
;MARIHRIIAAIEPHDSVERYTGLGVEVLQGYARIVDPWTVDIALNNGGTQRLTTRSIVIAAGAAPLVPDLPGLEDAGYVTSDTLWERFAELDALPQRLVVLGGGPIGSELAQAFAR
;
A
#
# COMPACT_ATOMS: atom_id res chain seq x y z
N MET A 1 7.26 -0.67 -18.26
CA MET A 1 6.84 -0.09 -16.97
C MET A 1 6.80 1.46 -16.91
N ALA A 2 7.55 2.19 -17.75
CA ALA A 2 7.58 3.67 -17.71
C ALA A 2 6.22 4.37 -17.86
N ARG A 3 5.29 3.82 -18.67
CA ARG A 3 3.93 4.38 -18.81
C ARG A 3 3.14 4.30 -17.50
N ILE A 4 3.23 3.19 -16.78
CA ILE A 4 2.49 2.99 -15.52
C ILE A 4 2.98 3.99 -14.47
N HIS A 5 4.30 4.11 -14.30
CA HIS A 5 4.89 5.08 -13.38
C HIS A 5 4.49 6.53 -13.68
N ARG A 6 4.41 6.90 -14.97
CA ARG A 6 3.94 8.23 -15.38
C ARG A 6 2.48 8.47 -14.97
N ILE A 7 1.63 7.45 -15.08
CA ILE A 7 0.22 7.56 -14.68
C ILE A 7 0.11 7.68 -13.15
N ILE A 8 0.86 6.87 -12.40
CA ILE A 8 0.91 6.96 -10.93
C ILE A 8 1.31 8.36 -10.50
N ALA A 9 2.43 8.88 -11.02
CA ALA A 9 2.94 10.21 -10.69
C ALA A 9 1.98 11.36 -11.08
N ALA A 10 1.12 11.14 -12.08
CA ALA A 10 0.10 12.12 -12.46
C ALA A 10 -1.11 12.14 -11.50
N ILE A 11 -1.41 11.02 -10.84
CA ILE A 11 -2.60 10.84 -10.00
C ILE A 11 -2.27 11.06 -8.52
N GLU A 12 -1.15 10.53 -8.03
CA GLU A 12 -0.70 10.59 -6.64
C GLU A 12 -0.83 11.97 -5.96
N PRO A 13 -0.57 13.11 -6.62
CA PRO A 13 -0.71 14.42 -5.98
C PRO A 13 -2.12 14.72 -5.44
N HIS A 14 -3.15 14.03 -5.95
CA HIS A 14 -4.53 14.18 -5.48
C HIS A 14 -4.78 13.59 -4.09
N ASP A 15 -3.87 12.78 -3.55
CA ASP A 15 -3.97 12.20 -2.21
C ASP A 15 -2.73 12.57 -1.35
N SER A 16 -2.04 13.66 -1.70
CA SER A 16 -0.82 14.13 -1.05
C SER A 16 -1.05 14.85 0.29
N VAL A 17 -0.01 14.87 1.13
CA VAL A 17 0.02 15.64 2.38
C VAL A 17 -0.27 17.12 2.11
N GLU A 18 0.38 17.68 1.09
CA GLU A 18 0.26 19.09 0.71
C GLU A 18 -1.18 19.47 0.36
N ARG A 19 -1.89 18.59 -0.36
CA ARG A 19 -3.29 18.82 -0.70
C ARG A 19 -4.17 18.85 0.55
N TYR A 20 -4.03 17.88 1.45
CA TYR A 20 -4.84 17.82 2.67
C TYR A 20 -4.52 18.97 3.62
N THR A 21 -3.25 19.32 3.79
CA THR A 21 -2.85 20.50 4.57
C THR A 21 -3.40 21.79 3.95
N GLY A 22 -3.41 21.90 2.62
CA GLY A 22 -4.05 23.03 1.90
C GLY A 22 -5.57 23.13 2.12
N LEU A 23 -6.23 22.03 2.50
CA LEU A 23 -7.64 21.98 2.89
C LEU A 23 -7.88 22.25 4.39
N GLY A 24 -6.81 22.52 5.16
CA GLY A 24 -6.88 22.78 6.60
C GLY A 24 -6.84 21.52 7.47
N VAL A 25 -6.48 20.37 6.92
CA VAL A 25 -6.30 19.12 7.68
C VAL A 25 -4.89 19.08 8.29
N GLU A 26 -4.80 18.81 9.58
CA GLU A 26 -3.53 18.46 10.21
C GLU A 26 -3.16 17.03 9.80
N VAL A 27 -2.01 16.88 9.12
CA VAL A 27 -1.53 15.59 8.64
C VAL A 27 -0.31 15.20 9.45
N LEU A 28 -0.43 14.12 10.23
CA LEU A 28 0.66 13.57 11.03
C LEU A 28 1.10 12.25 10.40
N GLN A 29 2.37 12.16 10.05
CA GLN A 29 2.97 10.96 9.48
C GLN A 29 3.61 10.12 10.60
N GLY A 30 3.00 8.98 10.89
CA GLY A 30 3.44 8.10 11.97
C GLY A 30 2.53 6.90 12.16
N TYR A 31 2.88 6.03 13.10
CA TYR A 31 2.05 4.89 13.48
C TYR A 31 1.11 5.28 14.62
N ALA A 32 -0.19 5.28 14.34
CA ALA A 32 -1.23 5.62 15.29
C ALA A 32 -1.76 4.38 16.04
N ARG A 33 -1.94 4.52 17.36
CA ARG A 33 -2.53 3.51 18.24
C ARG A 33 -3.60 4.15 19.11
N ILE A 34 -4.83 3.65 18.98
CA ILE A 34 -5.93 4.00 19.87
C ILE A 34 -5.64 3.38 21.23
N VAL A 35 -5.53 4.21 22.28
CA VAL A 35 -5.20 3.74 23.64
C VAL A 35 -6.40 3.69 24.56
N ASP A 36 -7.42 4.49 24.25
CA ASP A 36 -8.74 4.50 24.89
C ASP A 36 -9.75 5.11 23.88
N PRO A 37 -11.06 5.15 24.17
CA PRO A 37 -12.06 5.60 23.19
C PRO A 37 -11.92 7.06 22.70
N TRP A 38 -11.06 7.86 23.33
CA TRP A 38 -10.92 9.29 23.05
C TRP A 38 -9.48 9.68 22.74
N THR A 39 -8.51 8.77 22.87
CA THR A 39 -7.08 9.11 22.83
C THR A 39 -6.32 8.25 21.84
N VAL A 40 -5.45 8.89 21.07
CA VAL A 40 -4.56 8.26 20.09
C VAL A 40 -3.12 8.65 20.38
N ASP A 41 -2.24 7.66 20.51
CA ASP A 41 -0.80 7.84 20.49
C ASP A 41 -0.28 7.69 19.07
N ILE A 42 0.58 8.62 18.63
CA ILE A 42 1.19 8.60 17.30
C ILE A 42 2.70 8.58 17.49
N ALA A 43 3.35 7.49 17.07
CA ALA A 43 4.80 7.45 16.93
C ALA A 43 5.19 8.09 15.60
N LEU A 44 5.76 9.29 15.63
CA LEU A 44 6.00 10.09 14.42
C LEU A 44 7.20 9.56 13.64
N ASN A 45 7.14 9.63 12.31
CA ASN A 45 8.21 9.16 11.42
C ASN A 45 9.52 9.95 11.60
N ASN A 46 9.44 11.22 12.00
CA ASN A 46 10.59 12.06 12.31
C ASN A 46 11.12 11.84 13.75
N GLY A 47 10.58 10.86 14.47
CA GLY A 47 10.93 10.53 15.85
C GLY A 47 10.00 11.18 16.88
N GLY A 48 10.00 10.62 18.09
CA GLY A 48 9.14 11.06 19.18
C GLY A 48 7.71 10.54 19.08
N THR A 49 6.88 11.00 20.03
CA THR A 49 5.48 10.58 20.15
C THR A 49 4.59 11.78 20.39
N GLN A 50 3.44 11.82 19.71
CA GLN A 50 2.39 12.82 19.93
C GLN A 50 1.11 12.14 20.41
N ARG A 51 0.50 12.67 21.47
CA ARG A 51 -0.78 12.19 21.98
C ARG A 51 -1.87 13.18 21.59
N LEU A 52 -2.92 12.68 20.96
CA LEU A 52 -4.10 13.46 20.60
C LEU A 52 -5.32 12.96 21.37
N THR A 53 -6.21 13.88 21.74
CA THR A 53 -7.55 13.57 22.21
C THR A 53 -8.58 14.01 21.19
N THR A 54 -9.67 13.26 21.06
CA THR A 54 -10.72 13.49 20.08
C THR A 54 -12.08 13.04 20.60
N ARG A 55 -13.15 13.59 20.02
CA ARG A 55 -14.53 13.18 20.28
C ARG A 55 -14.94 11.96 19.46
N SER A 56 -14.25 11.69 18.35
CA SER A 56 -14.60 10.62 17.42
C SER A 56 -13.35 10.14 16.68
N ILE A 57 -13.31 8.84 16.39
CA ILE A 57 -12.23 8.19 15.67
C ILE A 57 -12.83 7.44 14.49
N VAL A 58 -12.30 7.68 13.28
CA VAL A 58 -12.62 6.91 12.08
C VAL A 58 -11.43 6.02 11.77
N ILE A 59 -11.65 4.71 11.74
CA ILE A 59 -10.59 3.73 11.41
C ILE A 59 -10.63 3.49 9.90
N ALA A 60 -9.60 3.97 9.22
CA ALA A 60 -9.39 3.79 7.79
C ALA A 60 -8.02 3.15 7.50
N ALA A 61 -7.65 2.13 8.28
CA ALA A 61 -6.32 1.49 8.23
C ALA A 61 -6.05 0.62 6.98
N GLY A 62 -7.01 0.52 6.06
CA GLY A 62 -6.88 -0.27 4.84
C GLY A 62 -6.85 -1.79 5.08
N ALA A 63 -6.25 -2.51 4.14
CA ALA A 63 -6.03 -3.95 4.17
C ALA A 63 -4.65 -4.27 3.58
N ALA A 64 -4.17 -5.50 3.79
CA ALA A 64 -2.93 -5.99 3.20
C ALA A 64 -3.17 -7.32 2.47
N PRO A 65 -2.34 -7.68 1.48
CA PRO A 65 -2.43 -8.96 0.79
C PRO A 65 -2.28 -10.13 1.77
N LEU A 66 -3.16 -11.12 1.62
CA LEU A 66 -3.01 -12.39 2.33
C LEU A 66 -2.03 -13.28 1.57
N VAL A 67 -0.94 -13.65 2.23
CA VAL A 67 -0.02 -14.68 1.73
C VAL A 67 -0.41 -16.01 2.39
N PRO A 68 -0.80 -17.04 1.63
CA PRO A 68 -1.17 -18.32 2.21
C PRO A 68 0.08 -19.08 2.71
N ASP A 69 -0.07 -19.81 3.81
CA ASP A 69 0.97 -20.69 4.32
C ASP A 69 1.08 -21.95 3.44
N LEU A 70 1.91 -21.87 2.40
CA LEU A 70 2.18 -22.94 1.45
C LEU A 70 3.66 -23.33 1.49
N PRO A 71 3.98 -24.63 1.61
CA PRO A 71 5.37 -25.10 1.62
C PRO A 71 6.16 -24.59 0.41
N GLY A 72 7.31 -23.96 0.67
CA GLY A 72 8.22 -23.45 -0.34
C GLY A 72 7.79 -22.15 -1.02
N LEU A 73 6.67 -21.52 -0.62
CA LEU A 73 6.20 -20.27 -1.23
C LEU A 73 7.18 -19.12 -0.98
N GLU A 74 7.68 -18.97 0.26
CA GLU A 74 8.66 -17.94 0.60
C GLU A 74 9.95 -18.08 -0.22
N ASP A 75 10.47 -19.31 -0.32
CA ASP A 75 11.70 -19.62 -1.08
C ASP A 75 11.52 -19.40 -2.59
N ALA A 76 10.29 -19.49 -3.11
CA ALA A 76 10.00 -19.28 -4.52
C ALA A 76 10.12 -17.80 -4.95
N GLY A 77 10.22 -16.86 -4.00
CA GLY A 77 10.36 -15.44 -4.31
C GLY A 77 9.08 -14.82 -4.87
N TYR A 78 7.95 -15.02 -4.20
CA TYR A 78 6.66 -14.49 -4.62
C TYR A 78 6.60 -12.95 -4.58
N VAL A 79 5.65 -12.40 -5.32
CA VAL A 79 5.24 -10.99 -5.26
C VAL A 79 3.76 -10.92 -4.89
N THR A 80 3.34 -9.81 -4.29
CA THR A 80 1.94 -9.52 -3.98
C THR A 80 1.39 -8.43 -4.91
N SER A 81 0.10 -8.12 -4.82
CA SER A 81 -0.48 -6.96 -5.52
C SER A 81 0.25 -5.64 -5.23
N ASP A 82 0.86 -5.55 -4.05
CA ASP A 82 1.49 -4.34 -3.55
C ASP A 82 2.93 -4.22 -4.06
N THR A 83 3.65 -5.33 -4.21
CA THR A 83 5.08 -5.35 -4.52
C THR A 83 5.40 -5.68 -5.98
N LEU A 84 4.46 -6.29 -6.71
CA LEU A 84 4.69 -6.79 -8.07
C LEU A 84 5.16 -5.70 -9.04
N TRP A 85 4.58 -4.51 -8.98
CA TRP A 85 4.88 -3.44 -9.95
C TRP A 85 6.29 -2.90 -9.79
N GLU A 86 6.74 -2.70 -8.55
CA GLU A 86 8.12 -2.26 -8.24
C GLU A 86 9.11 -3.33 -8.67
N ARG A 87 8.90 -4.58 -8.23
CA ARG A 87 9.82 -5.70 -8.51
C ARG A 87 9.93 -6.00 -10.01
N PHE A 88 8.84 -5.92 -10.77
CA PHE A 88 8.89 -6.17 -12.21
C PHE A 88 9.42 -4.97 -13.01
N ALA A 89 9.46 -3.77 -12.42
CA ALA A 89 10.09 -2.62 -13.04
C ALA A 89 11.63 -2.71 -13.04
N GLU A 90 12.20 -3.47 -12.11
CA GLU A 90 13.64 -3.74 -12.01
C GLU A 90 14.13 -4.77 -13.04
N LEU A 91 13.23 -5.51 -13.68
CA LEU A 91 13.59 -6.53 -14.66
C LEU A 91 13.81 -5.91 -16.04
N ASP A 92 14.88 -6.34 -16.72
CA ASP A 92 15.16 -5.94 -18.12
C ASP A 92 14.05 -6.38 -19.09
N ALA A 93 13.40 -7.50 -18.77
CA ALA A 93 12.29 -8.06 -19.53
C ALA A 93 11.25 -8.68 -18.60
N LEU A 94 9.99 -8.69 -19.03
CA LEU A 94 8.91 -9.34 -18.29
C LEU A 94 9.17 -10.86 -18.15
N PRO A 95 8.71 -11.47 -17.04
CA PRO A 95 8.86 -12.91 -16.85
C PRO A 95 8.12 -13.68 -17.95
N GLN A 96 8.81 -14.65 -18.55
CA GLN A 96 8.22 -15.51 -19.60
C GLN A 96 7.07 -16.39 -19.09
N ARG A 97 7.04 -16.65 -17.77
CA ARG A 97 6.03 -17.47 -17.11
C ARG A 97 5.66 -16.79 -15.79
N LEU A 98 4.36 -16.62 -15.58
CA LEU A 98 3.79 -16.05 -14.37
C LEU A 98 2.68 -16.97 -13.88
N VAL A 99 2.67 -17.27 -12.58
CA VAL A 99 1.56 -17.94 -11.90
C VAL A 99 0.87 -16.92 -11.02
N VAL A 100 -0.44 -16.78 -11.17
CA VAL A 100 -1.27 -15.98 -10.27
C VAL A 100 -2.00 -16.92 -9.32
N LEU A 101 -1.65 -16.84 -8.03
CA LEU A 101 -2.25 -17.65 -6.99
C LEU A 101 -3.48 -16.93 -6.40
N GLY A 102 -4.67 -17.28 -6.91
CA GLY A 102 -5.96 -16.74 -6.46
C GLY A 102 -6.78 -16.14 -7.60
N GLY A 103 -8.03 -16.60 -7.74
CA GLY A 103 -8.95 -16.20 -8.82
C GLY A 103 -9.89 -15.05 -8.47
N GLY A 104 -9.54 -14.21 -7.49
CA GLY A 104 -10.32 -13.02 -7.14
C GLY A 104 -10.23 -11.92 -8.21
N PRO A 105 -10.92 -10.78 -8.02
CA PRO A 105 -10.89 -9.67 -8.96
C PRO A 105 -9.45 -9.19 -9.27
N ILE A 106 -8.64 -8.95 -8.23
CA ILE A 106 -7.25 -8.50 -8.37
C ILE A 106 -6.41 -9.53 -9.15
N GLY A 107 -6.52 -10.81 -8.80
CA GLY A 107 -5.79 -11.88 -9.50
C GLY A 107 -6.20 -11.99 -10.96
N SER A 108 -7.49 -11.83 -11.27
CA SER A 108 -8.01 -11.88 -12.64
C SER A 108 -7.52 -10.69 -13.48
N GLU A 109 -7.54 -9.49 -12.92
CA GLU A 109 -7.01 -8.28 -13.58
C GLU A 109 -5.52 -8.39 -13.88
N LEU A 110 -4.72 -8.84 -12.89
CA LEU A 110 -3.28 -9.04 -13.08
C LEU A 110 -3.01 -10.15 -14.10
N ALA A 111 -3.70 -11.28 -14.02
CA ALA A 111 -3.56 -12.36 -15.00
C ALA A 111 -3.84 -11.86 -16.43
N GLN A 112 -4.89 -11.06 -16.61
CA GLN A 112 -5.20 -10.47 -17.91
C GLN A 112 -4.16 -9.44 -18.35
N ALA A 113 -3.67 -8.60 -17.44
CA ALA A 113 -2.69 -7.56 -17.74
C ALA A 113 -1.34 -8.12 -18.20
N PHE A 114 -0.91 -9.27 -17.67
CA PHE A 114 0.36 -9.90 -18.06
C PHE A 114 0.23 -10.95 -19.17
N ALA A 115 -0.99 -11.41 -19.48
CA ALA A 115 -1.23 -12.31 -20.60
C ALA A 115 -1.36 -11.60 -21.96
N ARG A 116 -1.41 -10.27 -21.99
CA ARG A 116 -1.61 -9.44 -23.20
C ARG A 116 -0.45 -8.48 -23.41
#